data_AF-A0A7S1EER6-F1
#
_entry.id   AF-A0A7S1EER6-F1
#
_cell.length_a   1.000
_cell.length_b   1.000
_cell.length_c   1.000
_cell.angle_alpha   90.00
_cell.angle_beta   90.00
_cell.angle_gamma   90.00
#
_symmetry.space_group_name_H-M   'P 1'
#
loop_
_entity.id
_entity.type
_entity.pdbx_description
1 polymer ?
#
loop_
_entity_poly.entity_id
_entity_poly.type
_entity_poly.pdbx_seq_one_letter_code
_entity_poly.pdbx_strand_id
1 'polypeptide(L)'
;GDAGGHAAEVHKTGLGSSAALTTSLVASLLAHCGVVGLPAIGPAPTSAPTAAKGKLFDDDAIALVHNTAQYCHCVAQGKIGSGFDVASASYGCCRYTRFSPSLLDASKPKSVAEVASLVSPGGGLDHQIKLWTLPEGLSMVVGDVRG
;
A
#
# COMPACT_ATOMS: atom_id res chain seq x y z
N GLY A 1 40.00 20.54 0.82
CA GLY A 1 38.56 20.26 0.63
C GLY A 1 38.46 18.83 0.20
N ASP A 2 37.84 18.01 1.02
CA ASP A 2 37.31 16.72 0.60
C ASP A 2 35.99 16.53 1.34
N ALA A 3 34.91 16.39 0.57
CA ALA A 3 33.55 16.43 1.06
C ALA A 3 33.16 15.03 1.52
N GLY A 4 33.24 14.82 2.83
CA GLY A 4 32.60 13.69 3.49
C GLY A 4 31.09 13.74 3.27
N GLY A 5 30.60 12.98 2.31
CA GLY A 5 29.18 12.68 2.18
C GLY A 5 28.78 11.61 3.20
N HIS A 6 28.50 12.02 4.44
CA HIS A 6 27.69 11.19 5.34
C HIS A 6 26.31 11.05 4.70
N ALA A 7 26.01 9.86 4.17
CA ALA A 7 24.63 9.48 3.94
C ALA A 7 23.90 9.66 5.26
N ALA A 8 22.93 10.58 5.31
CA ALA A 8 22.14 10.84 6.50
C ALA A 8 21.62 9.51 7.02
N GLU A 9 22.03 9.14 8.23
CA GLU A 9 21.62 7.91 8.88
C GLU A 9 20.10 7.97 9.08
N VAL A 10 19.37 7.33 8.18
CA VAL A 10 17.91 7.28 8.25
C VAL A 10 17.57 6.32 9.38
N HIS A 11 17.34 6.87 10.57
CA HIS A 11 16.85 6.10 11.71
C HIS A 11 15.55 5.39 11.32
N LYS A 12 15.59 4.05 11.37
CA LYS A 12 14.39 3.23 11.17
C LYS A 12 13.56 3.31 12.43
N THR A 13 12.51 4.12 12.40
CA THR A 13 11.56 4.28 13.51
C THR A 13 10.68 3.05 13.73
N GLY A 14 10.71 2.07 12.82
CA GLY A 14 9.82 0.90 12.87
C GLY A 14 8.36 1.22 12.53
N LEU A 15 8.05 2.45 12.08
CA LEU A 15 6.68 2.93 11.80
C LEU A 15 6.15 2.57 10.40
N GLY A 16 6.80 1.65 9.68
CA GLY A 16 6.32 1.21 8.37
C GLY A 16 6.64 2.16 7.18
N SER A 17 7.67 3.00 7.27
CA SER A 17 8.02 3.97 6.20
C SER A 17 8.22 3.33 4.82
N SER A 18 8.77 2.11 4.74
CA SER A 18 8.95 1.40 3.47
C SER A 18 7.62 0.95 2.87
N ALA A 19 6.66 0.55 3.70
CA ALA A 19 5.32 0.21 3.27
C ALA A 19 4.57 1.45 2.78
N ALA A 20 4.69 2.59 3.48
CA ALA A 20 4.13 3.87 3.04
C ALA A 20 4.71 4.33 1.69
N LEU A 21 6.03 4.24 1.51
CA LEU A 21 6.68 4.56 0.24
C LEU A 21 6.21 3.64 -0.90
N THR A 22 6.16 2.33 -0.64
CA THR A 22 5.73 1.35 -1.66
C THR A 22 4.27 1.58 -2.06
N THR A 23 3.39 1.80 -1.08
CA THR A 23 1.96 2.02 -1.29
C THR A 23 1.71 3.31 -2.08
N SER A 24 2.35 4.42 -1.69
CA SER A 24 2.21 5.70 -2.40
C SER A 24 2.77 5.65 -3.83
N LEU A 25 3.89 4.96 -4.04
CA LEU A 25 4.45 4.75 -5.38
C LEU A 25 3.50 3.94 -6.26
N VAL A 26 2.98 2.80 -5.77
CA VAL A 26 2.00 1.99 -6.50
C VAL A 26 0.74 2.78 -6.84
N ALA A 27 0.18 3.51 -5.87
CA ALA A 27 -0.99 4.34 -6.07
C ALA A 27 -0.77 5.40 -7.17
N SER A 28 0.38 6.09 -7.13
CA SER A 28 0.70 7.12 -8.14
C SER A 28 0.89 6.55 -9.53
N LEU A 29 1.53 5.38 -9.67
CA LEU A 29 1.70 4.71 -10.97
C LEU A 29 0.35 4.23 -11.53
N LEU A 30 -0.49 3.59 -10.72
CA LEU A 30 -1.82 3.16 -11.15
C LEU A 30 -2.69 4.35 -11.56
N ALA A 31 -2.59 5.47 -10.84
CA ALA A 31 -3.31 6.70 -11.17
C ALA A 31 -2.79 7.34 -12.46
N HIS A 32 -1.47 7.39 -12.63
CA HIS A 32 -0.83 7.91 -13.85
C HIS A 32 -1.22 7.12 -15.09
N CYS A 33 -1.32 5.80 -14.98
CA CYS A 33 -1.80 4.91 -16.04
C CYS A 33 -3.33 4.94 -16.22
N GLY A 34 -4.07 5.71 -15.43
CA GLY A 34 -5.54 5.83 -15.51
C GLY A 34 -6.32 4.63 -14.98
N VAL A 35 -5.67 3.71 -14.25
CA VAL A 35 -6.27 2.49 -13.70
C VAL A 35 -7.12 2.79 -12.45
N VAL A 36 -6.66 3.71 -11.60
CA VAL A 36 -7.38 4.12 -10.38
C VAL A 36 -7.59 5.63 -10.35
N GLY A 37 -8.67 6.07 -9.72
CA GLY A 37 -8.88 7.47 -9.35
C GLY A 37 -8.36 7.78 -7.96
N LEU A 38 -7.41 8.72 -7.87
CA LEU A 38 -7.05 9.32 -6.59
C LEU A 38 -7.92 10.54 -6.31
N PRO A 39 -8.33 10.78 -5.05
CA PRO A 39 -9.01 12.01 -4.68
C PRO A 39 -8.11 13.20 -4.99
N ALA A 40 -8.64 14.19 -5.71
CA ALA A 40 -7.91 15.39 -6.05
C ALA A 40 -7.61 16.19 -4.78
N ILE A 41 -6.34 16.54 -4.56
CA ILE A 41 -5.94 17.46 -3.50
C ILE A 41 -6.09 18.88 -4.06
N GLY A 42 -7.27 19.48 -3.92
CA GLY A 42 -7.58 20.83 -4.40
C GLY A 42 -9.05 21.02 -4.80
N PRO A 43 -9.50 22.26 -5.10
CA PRO A 43 -10.84 22.49 -5.63
C PRO A 43 -11.01 21.67 -6.91
N ALA A 44 -12.11 20.92 -6.99
CA ALA A 44 -12.38 20.00 -8.08
C ALA A 44 -12.21 20.71 -9.43
N PRO A 45 -11.39 20.18 -10.36
CA PRO A 45 -11.33 20.74 -11.70
C PRO A 45 -12.74 20.73 -12.30
N THR A 46 -13.18 21.89 -12.80
CA THR A 46 -14.50 22.11 -13.42
C THR A 46 -14.73 21.28 -14.69
N SER A 47 -13.73 20.52 -15.11
CA SER A 47 -13.83 19.48 -16.12
C SER A 47 -13.73 18.14 -15.41
N ALA A 48 -14.87 17.50 -15.17
CA ALA A 48 -14.90 16.10 -14.77
C ALA A 48 -14.02 15.32 -15.75
N PRO A 49 -12.99 14.59 -15.30
CA PRO A 49 -12.27 13.70 -16.20
C PRO A 49 -13.30 12.69 -16.70
N THR A 50 -13.60 12.75 -17.99
CA THR A 50 -14.41 11.75 -18.70
C THR A 50 -13.90 10.40 -18.24
N ALA A 51 -14.71 9.67 -17.46
CA ALA A 51 -14.27 8.43 -16.84
C ALA A 51 -13.78 7.50 -17.96
N ALA A 52 -12.46 7.33 -18.05
CA ALA A 52 -11.88 6.38 -18.98
C ALA A 52 -12.50 5.02 -18.64
N LYS A 53 -13.06 4.35 -19.64
CA LYS A 53 -13.70 3.03 -19.49
C LYS A 53 -12.70 2.09 -18.77
N GLY A 54 -13.01 1.66 -17.55
CA GLY A 54 -12.16 0.77 -16.76
C GLY A 54 -11.37 1.41 -15.61
N LYS A 55 -11.51 2.71 -15.35
CA LYS A 55 -10.92 3.36 -14.17
C LYS A 55 -11.68 2.97 -12.89
N LEU A 56 -10.99 2.37 -11.93
CA LEU A 56 -11.55 2.04 -10.62
C LEU A 56 -11.64 3.27 -9.73
N PHE A 57 -12.69 3.33 -8.93
CA PHE A 57 -12.89 4.30 -7.85
C PHE A 57 -13.20 3.49 -6.57
N ASP A 58 -13.19 4.17 -5.42
CA ASP A 58 -13.70 3.61 -4.15
C ASP A 58 -12.94 2.37 -3.65
N ASP A 59 -13.63 1.44 -2.98
CA ASP A 59 -13.01 0.31 -2.27
C ASP A 59 -12.19 -0.63 -3.18
N ASP A 60 -12.62 -0.83 -4.44
CA ASP A 60 -11.90 -1.64 -5.41
C ASP A 60 -10.57 -0.99 -5.83
N ALA A 61 -10.54 0.33 -5.95
CA ALA A 61 -9.29 1.05 -6.21
C ALA A 61 -8.31 0.89 -5.05
N ILE A 62 -8.79 1.01 -3.80
CA ILE A 62 -7.97 0.81 -2.60
C ILE A 62 -7.48 -0.65 -2.54
N ALA A 63 -8.35 -1.63 -2.83
CA ALA A 63 -7.98 -3.04 -2.86
C ALA A 63 -6.89 -3.34 -3.90
N LEU A 64 -7.02 -2.80 -5.11
CA LEU A 64 -6.00 -2.96 -6.14
C LEU A 64 -4.66 -2.35 -5.71
N VAL A 65 -4.68 -1.14 -5.14
CA VAL A 65 -3.48 -0.47 -4.61
C VAL A 65 -2.85 -1.31 -3.50
N HIS A 66 -3.63 -1.76 -2.52
CA HIS A 66 -3.15 -2.58 -1.41
C HIS A 66 -2.51 -3.88 -1.90
N ASN A 67 -3.23 -4.65 -2.71
CA ASN A 67 -2.78 -5.95 -3.21
C ASN A 67 -1.49 -5.82 -4.02
N THR A 68 -1.43 -4.82 -4.90
CA THR A 68 -0.25 -4.55 -5.74
C THR A 68 0.93 -4.10 -4.89
N ALA A 69 0.71 -3.18 -3.95
CA ALA A 69 1.74 -2.74 -3.01
C ALA A 69 2.25 -3.89 -2.14
N GLN A 70 1.36 -4.76 -1.68
CA GLN A 70 1.69 -5.92 -0.86
C GLN A 70 2.55 -6.92 -1.63
N TYR A 71 2.19 -7.19 -2.89
CA TYR A 71 3.00 -8.01 -3.80
C TYR A 71 4.40 -7.41 -4.00
N CYS A 72 4.48 -6.14 -4.39
CA CYS A 72 5.75 -5.44 -4.61
C CYS A 72 6.62 -5.40 -3.35
N HIS A 73 6.02 -5.15 -2.18
CA HIS A 73 6.72 -5.09 -0.90
C HIS A 73 7.33 -6.45 -0.54
N CYS A 74 6.57 -7.55 -0.70
CA CYS A 74 7.08 -8.90 -0.46
C CYS A 74 8.23 -9.27 -1.42
N VAL A 75 8.09 -8.96 -2.71
CA VAL A 75 9.12 -9.22 -3.72
C VAL A 75 10.39 -8.42 -3.40
N ALA A 76 10.26 -7.11 -3.15
CA ALA A 76 11.41 -6.25 -2.86
C ALA A 76 12.12 -6.61 -1.55
N GLN A 77 11.37 -7.07 -0.54
CA GLN A 77 11.95 -7.49 0.74
C GLN A 77 12.58 -8.89 0.68
N GLY A 78 12.21 -9.71 -0.31
CA GLY A 78 12.65 -11.11 -0.42
C GLY A 78 12.09 -12.02 0.66
N LYS A 79 11.06 -11.58 1.40
CA LYS A 79 10.38 -12.39 2.43
C LYS A 79 8.92 -11.99 2.58
N ILE A 80 8.14 -12.89 3.17
CA ILE A 80 6.73 -12.65 3.48
C ILE A 80 6.63 -12.15 4.92
N GLY A 81 6.45 -10.84 5.07
CA GLY A 81 6.20 -10.18 6.35
C GLY A 81 4.74 -10.30 6.81
N SER A 82 4.38 -9.57 7.87
CA SER A 82 3.00 -9.56 8.37
C SER A 82 2.02 -8.94 7.38
N GLY A 83 2.45 -8.02 6.51
CA GLY A 83 1.60 -7.26 5.58
C GLY A 83 0.81 -6.10 6.22
N PHE A 84 0.88 -5.97 7.56
CA PHE A 84 0.10 -4.98 8.30
C PHE A 84 0.45 -3.54 7.92
N ASP A 85 1.74 -3.20 7.80
CA ASP A 85 2.17 -1.83 7.48
C ASP A 85 1.67 -1.37 6.10
N VAL A 86 1.54 -2.30 5.14
CA VAL A 86 0.99 -2.00 3.81
C VAL A 86 -0.52 -1.84 3.89
N ALA A 87 -1.19 -2.67 4.68
CA ALA A 87 -2.62 -2.55 4.92
C ALA A 87 -2.98 -1.22 5.60
N SER A 88 -2.25 -0.83 6.65
CA SER A 88 -2.49 0.43 7.34
C SER A 88 -2.14 1.65 6.49
N ALA A 89 -1.12 1.57 5.64
CA ALA A 89 -0.80 2.61 4.66
C ALA A 89 -1.89 2.77 3.57
N SER A 90 -2.66 1.73 3.28
CA SER A 90 -3.70 1.73 2.25
C SER A 90 -5.09 2.09 2.81
N TYR A 91 -5.48 1.45 3.90
CA TYR A 91 -6.83 1.52 4.49
C TYR A 91 -6.91 2.40 5.74
N GLY A 92 -5.78 2.87 6.26
CA GLY A 92 -5.73 3.56 7.55
C GLY A 92 -6.01 2.60 8.71
N CYS A 93 -6.87 3.03 9.64
CA CYS A 93 -7.23 2.23 10.81
C CYS A 93 -8.03 0.98 10.41
N CYS A 94 -7.40 -0.18 10.55
CA CYS A 94 -8.00 -1.44 10.16
C CYS A 94 -7.54 -2.60 11.05
N ARG A 95 -8.37 -3.64 11.08
CA ARG A 95 -7.98 -4.99 11.49
C ARG A 95 -7.62 -5.77 10.24
N TYR A 96 -6.36 -6.18 10.17
CA TYR A 96 -5.81 -6.94 9.05
C TYR A 96 -5.60 -8.41 9.44
N THR A 97 -5.95 -9.33 8.54
CA THR A 97 -5.49 -10.72 8.59
C THR A 97 -4.71 -11.01 7.32
N ARG A 98 -3.48 -11.52 7.50
CA ARG A 98 -2.55 -11.79 6.40
C ARG A 98 -3.07 -12.89 5.48
N PHE A 99 -2.78 -12.73 4.20
CA PHE A 99 -2.94 -13.76 3.19
C PHE A 99 -2.09 -15.01 3.49
N SER A 100 -2.47 -16.15 2.91
CA SER A 100 -1.71 -17.40 2.91
C SER A 100 -0.33 -17.21 2.27
N PRO A 101 0.79 -17.50 2.96
CA PRO A 101 2.12 -17.23 2.42
C PRO A 101 2.43 -17.97 1.11
N SER A 102 1.78 -19.11 0.84
CA SER A 102 1.91 -19.85 -0.42
C SER A 102 1.51 -19.03 -1.66
N LEU A 103 0.63 -18.04 -1.51
CA LEU A 103 0.16 -17.19 -2.61
C LEU A 103 1.24 -16.22 -3.11
N LEU A 104 2.09 -15.74 -2.20
CA LEU A 104 3.19 -14.82 -2.50
C LEU A 104 4.57 -15.48 -2.40
N ASP A 105 4.63 -16.80 -2.52
CA ASP A 105 5.89 -17.55 -2.52
C ASP A 105 6.85 -16.97 -3.57
N ALA A 106 7.92 -16.33 -3.07
CA ALA A 106 8.93 -15.63 -3.86
C ALA A 106 9.89 -16.60 -4.56
N SER A 107 9.88 -17.89 -4.20
CA SER A 107 10.69 -18.92 -4.86
C SER A 107 10.17 -19.28 -6.25
N LYS A 108 8.92 -18.89 -6.56
CA LYS A 108 8.27 -19.17 -7.85
C LYS A 108 8.07 -17.87 -8.63
N PRO A 109 8.82 -17.66 -9.73
CA PRO A 109 8.57 -16.52 -10.60
C PRO A 109 7.15 -16.61 -11.15
N LYS A 110 6.41 -15.50 -11.09
CA LYS A 110 5.04 -15.39 -11.60
C LYS A 110 5.06 -14.55 -12.88
N SER A 111 4.31 -14.96 -13.88
CA SER A 111 4.06 -14.16 -15.08
C SER A 111 3.24 -12.91 -14.75
N VAL A 112 3.29 -11.92 -15.64
CA VAL A 112 2.50 -10.68 -15.49
C VAL A 112 1.00 -10.98 -15.38
N ALA A 113 0.49 -11.97 -16.12
CA ALA A 113 -0.91 -12.37 -16.07
C ALA A 113 -1.31 -13.00 -14.72
N GLU A 114 -0.45 -13.84 -14.16
CA GLU A 114 -0.66 -14.43 -12.83
C GLU A 114 -0.67 -13.35 -11.74
N VAL A 115 0.26 -12.39 -11.82
CA VAL A 115 0.30 -11.27 -10.87
C VAL A 115 -0.95 -10.41 -11.00
N ALA A 116 -1.36 -10.05 -12.22
CA ALA A 116 -2.57 -9.26 -12.46
C ALA A 116 -3.83 -9.95 -11.88
N SER A 117 -3.98 -11.25 -12.09
CA SER A 117 -5.08 -12.03 -11.52
C SER A 117 -5.02 -12.11 -9.99
N LEU A 118 -3.82 -12.19 -9.43
CA LEU A 118 -3.62 -12.29 -7.98
C LEU A 118 -3.96 -10.98 -7.26
N VAL A 119 -3.57 -9.84 -7.84
CA VAL A 119 -3.72 -8.52 -7.20
C VAL A 119 -5.03 -7.81 -7.51
N SER A 120 -5.81 -8.30 -8.48
CA SER A 120 -7.12 -7.73 -8.82
C SER A 120 -8.06 -7.70 -7.59
N PRO A 121 -8.96 -6.71 -7.47
CA PRO A 121 -9.99 -6.70 -6.43
C PRO A 121 -10.83 -7.98 -6.46
N GLY A 122 -11.07 -8.59 -5.29
CA GLY A 122 -11.71 -9.92 -5.20
C GLY A 122 -10.89 -11.07 -5.80
N GLY A 123 -9.61 -10.81 -6.13
CA GLY A 123 -8.69 -11.77 -6.72
C GLY A 123 -8.14 -12.79 -5.73
N GLY A 124 -6.98 -13.34 -6.04
CA GLY A 124 -6.44 -14.53 -5.36
C GLY A 124 -5.84 -14.31 -3.97
N LEU A 125 -5.65 -13.08 -3.51
CA LEU A 125 -5.13 -12.82 -2.16
C LEU A 125 -6.23 -12.95 -1.11
N ASP A 126 -6.16 -13.98 -0.28
CA ASP A 126 -7.12 -14.35 0.77
C ASP A 126 -6.98 -13.55 2.09
N HIS A 127 -6.29 -12.41 2.06
CA HIS A 127 -6.23 -11.48 3.19
C HIS A 127 -7.63 -10.95 3.57
N GLN A 128 -7.78 -10.50 4.81
CA GLN A 128 -9.03 -9.90 5.30
C GLN A 128 -8.78 -8.50 5.84
N ILE A 129 -9.62 -7.55 5.42
CA ILE A 129 -9.63 -6.18 5.92
C ILE A 129 -10.97 -5.93 6.61
N LYS A 130 -10.92 -5.43 7.84
CA LYS A 130 -12.09 -4.84 8.50
C LYS A 130 -11.70 -3.45 8.99
N LEU A 131 -12.37 -2.41 8.48
CA LEU A 131 -12.19 -1.06 8.98
C LEU A 131 -12.57 -1.01 10.46
N TRP A 132 -11.77 -0.26 11.22
CA TRP A 132 -11.96 -0.14 12.65
C TRP A 132 -11.67 1.29 13.07
N THR A 133 -12.48 1.80 13.99
CA THR A 133 -12.28 3.09 14.63
C THR A 133 -12.10 2.88 16.12
N LEU A 134 -11.23 3.70 16.72
CA LEU A 134 -11.05 3.73 18.15
C LEU A 134 -12.38 4.13 18.82
N PRO A 135 -12.85 3.42 19.86
CA PRO A 135 -14.06 3.79 20.58
C PRO A 135 -13.99 5.23 21.11
N GLU A 136 -15.15 5.87 21.20
CA GLU A 136 -15.25 7.21 21.79
C GLU A 136 -14.65 7.23 23.21
N GLY A 137 -13.92 8.30 23.53
CA GLY A 137 -13.25 8.48 24.82
C GLY A 137 -11.86 7.83 24.93
N LEU A 138 -11.39 7.12 23.90
CA LEU A 138 -10.01 6.63 23.82
C LEU A 138 -9.18 7.52 22.89
N SER A 139 -7.92 7.78 23.28
CA SER A 139 -6.93 8.50 22.47
C SER A 139 -5.59 7.77 22.51
N MET A 140 -4.96 7.59 21.35
CA MET A 140 -3.62 7.00 21.25
C MET A 140 -2.59 8.09 20.95
N VAL A 141 -1.51 8.13 21.73
CA VAL A 141 -0.40 9.07 21.54
C VAL A 141 0.86 8.25 21.29
N VAL A 142 1.57 8.54 20.20
CA VAL A 142 2.87 7.93 19.91
C VAL A 142 3.94 8.87 20.46
N GLY A 143 4.69 8.40 21.46
CA GLY A 143 5.86 9.10 21.97
C GLY A 143 7.14 8.60 21.28
N ASP A 144 7.99 9.52 20.86
CA ASP A 144 9.35 9.20 20.43
C ASP A 144 10.26 9.10 21.65
N VAL A 145 11.13 8.10 21.71
CA VAL A 145 12.10 7.92 22.80
C VAL A 145 13.47 8.30 22.25
N ARG A 146 13.93 9.51 22.58
CA ARG A 146 15.31 9.91 22.29
C ARG A 146 16.26 9.17 23.24
N GLY A 147 17.01 8.22 22.70
CA GLY A 147 18.20 7.66 23.34
C GLY A 147 19.43 8.53 23.11
#